data_AF-A0A923S616-F1
#
_entry.id   AF-A0A923S616-F1
#
_cell.length_a   1.000
_cell.length_b   1.000
_cell.length_c   1.000
_cell.angle_alpha   90.00
_cell.angle_beta   90.00
_cell.angle_gamma   90.00
#
_symmetry.space_group_name_H-M   'P 1'
#
loop_
_entity.id
_entity.type
_entity.pdbx_description
1 polymer ?
#
loop_
_entity_poly.entity_id
_entity_poly.type
_entity_poly.pdbx_seq_one_letter_code
_entity_poly.pdbx_strand_id
1 'polypeptide(L)'
;MRPILNFLVPAALVFYGGCGEPFSWPRLMASKITYEYPSYRVDELADGKLLVHRPGMTDVTVDVEPIGRFCQRGPKDCSYATDQVLMQLRGP
;
A
#
# COMPACT_ATOMS: atom_id res chain seq x y z
N MET A 1 38.80 52.32 7.03
CA MET A 1 37.56 51.90 7.72
C MET A 1 36.94 50.78 6.89
N ARG A 2 36.76 49.59 7.47
CA ARG A 2 36.07 48.43 6.85
C ARG A 2 34.55 48.62 6.95
N PRO A 3 33.77 48.13 5.98
CA PRO A 3 32.51 47.50 6.36
C PRO A 3 32.37 46.10 5.75
N ILE A 4 32.43 45.13 6.67
CA ILE A 4 31.47 44.03 6.88
C ILE A 4 31.09 43.20 5.64
N LEU A 5 31.75 42.04 5.58
CA LEU A 5 31.35 40.79 4.96
C LEU A 5 29.88 40.45 5.34
N ASN A 6 28.95 40.48 4.38
CA ASN A 6 27.60 39.94 4.58
C ASN A 6 27.45 38.66 3.76
N PHE A 7 27.77 37.55 4.42
CA PHE A 7 27.45 36.19 4.02
C PHE A 7 25.93 36.05 3.90
N LEU A 8 25.40 35.93 2.69
CA LEU A 8 24.10 35.30 2.45
C LEU A 8 24.24 34.34 1.29
N VAL A 9 24.71 33.14 1.64
CA VAL A 9 24.58 31.93 0.83
C VAL A 9 23.09 31.73 0.58
N PRO A 10 22.59 31.73 -0.67
CA PRO A 10 21.21 31.35 -0.90
C PRO A 10 21.10 29.88 -0.49
N ALA A 11 20.35 29.64 0.57
CA ALA A 11 19.97 28.32 1.02
C ALA A 11 19.23 27.63 -0.13
N ALA A 12 19.95 26.79 -0.86
CA ALA A 12 19.37 25.80 -1.75
C ALA A 12 18.54 24.86 -0.88
N LEU A 13 17.25 25.18 -0.73
CA LEU A 13 16.22 24.27 -0.26
C LEU A 13 16.13 23.15 -1.30
N VAL A 14 16.95 22.13 -1.10
CA VAL A 14 16.80 20.82 -1.71
C VAL A 14 15.44 20.30 -1.25
N PHE A 15 14.41 20.56 -2.06
CA PHE A 15 13.19 19.77 -2.01
C PHE A 15 13.62 18.33 -2.32
N TYR A 16 13.84 17.56 -1.27
CA TYR A 16 13.73 16.11 -1.33
C TYR A 16 12.28 15.80 -1.72
N GLY A 17 12.02 15.85 -3.03
CA GLY A 17 10.87 15.19 -3.63
C GLY A 17 11.05 13.70 -3.39
N GLY A 18 10.63 13.23 -2.21
CA GLY A 18 10.43 11.82 -1.98
C GLY A 18 9.53 11.33 -3.11
N CYS A 19 10.05 10.40 -3.93
CA CYS A 19 9.25 9.58 -4.82
C CYS A 19 8.32 8.73 -3.95
N GLY A 20 7.27 9.34 -3.39
CA GLY A 20 6.17 8.65 -2.78
C GLY A 20 5.22 8.27 -3.91
N GLU A 21 5.24 7.02 -4.33
CA GLU A 21 4.19 6.49 -5.18
C GLU A 21 2.82 6.84 -4.59
N PRO A 22 1.83 7.20 -5.43
CA PRO A 22 0.52 7.59 -4.93
C PRO A 22 -0.06 6.46 -4.09
N PHE A 23 -0.69 6.83 -2.99
CA PHE A 23 -1.41 5.91 -2.12
C PHE A 23 -2.41 5.08 -2.93
N SER A 24 -2.30 3.75 -2.88
CA SER A 24 -3.25 2.85 -3.50
C SER A 24 -3.66 1.70 -2.57
N TRP A 25 -4.98 1.53 -2.40
CA TRP A 25 -5.53 0.43 -1.61
C TRP A 25 -5.12 -0.95 -2.15
N PRO A 26 -5.14 -1.22 -3.47
CA PRO A 26 -4.72 -2.50 -4.02
C PRO A 26 -3.30 -2.88 -3.60
N ARG A 27 -2.37 -1.92 -3.65
CA ARG A 27 -0.97 -2.18 -3.26
C ARG A 27 -0.80 -2.46 -1.78
N LEU A 28 -1.54 -1.77 -0.91
CA LEU A 28 -1.52 -2.04 0.54
C LEU A 28 -2.08 -3.43 0.85
N MET A 29 -3.20 -3.80 0.22
CA MET A 29 -3.79 -5.12 0.40
C MET A 29 -2.88 -6.22 -0.17
N ALA A 30 -2.28 -6.01 -1.34
CA ALA A 30 -1.32 -6.92 -1.93
C ALA A 30 -0.11 -7.12 -1.00
N SER A 31 0.42 -6.03 -0.43
CA SER A 31 1.52 -6.09 0.52
C SER A 31 1.14 -6.91 1.77
N LYS A 32 -0.08 -6.72 2.29
CA LYS A 32 -0.59 -7.48 3.44
C LYS A 32 -0.74 -8.97 3.11
N ILE A 33 -1.27 -9.32 1.94
CA ILE A 33 -1.41 -10.71 1.50
C ILE A 33 -0.04 -11.37 1.35
N THR A 34 0.92 -10.73 0.69
CA THR A 34 2.28 -11.25 0.51
C THR A 34 3.01 -11.40 1.84
N TYR A 35 2.76 -10.51 2.81
CA TYR A 35 3.33 -10.63 4.15
C TYR A 35 2.80 -11.87 4.91
N GLU A 36 1.49 -12.12 4.87
CA GLU A 36 0.86 -13.25 5.57
C GLU A 36 1.07 -14.58 4.83
N TYR A 37 1.13 -14.55 3.50
CA TYR A 37 1.27 -15.70 2.62
C TYR A 37 2.44 -15.49 1.64
N PRO A 38 3.70 -15.67 2.07
CA PRO A 38 4.87 -15.35 1.26
C PRO A 38 5.03 -16.22 0.01
N SER A 39 4.31 -17.33 -0.08
CA SER A 39 4.28 -18.21 -1.27
C SER A 39 3.24 -17.80 -2.30
N TYR A 40 2.36 -16.84 -1.99
CA TYR A 40 1.30 -16.40 -2.89
C TYR A 40 1.87 -15.31 -3.82
N ARG A 41 1.34 -15.24 -5.05
CA ARG A 41 1.58 -14.08 -5.93
C ARG A 41 0.32 -13.26 -6.04
N VAL A 42 0.48 -11.96 -6.12
CA VAL A 42 -0.64 -11.03 -6.21
C VAL A 42 -0.41 -10.11 -7.39
N ASP A 43 -1.33 -10.14 -8.34
CA ASP A 43 -1.33 -9.29 -9.52
C ASP A 43 -2.46 -8.26 -9.42
N GLU A 44 -2.16 -6.99 -9.68
CA GLU A 44 -3.16 -5.93 -9.71
C GLU A 44 -3.85 -5.91 -11.08
N LEU A 45 -5.18 -5.98 -11.07
CA LEU A 45 -6.01 -5.94 -12.26
C LEU A 45 -6.36 -4.48 -12.60
N ALA A 46 -6.62 -4.22 -13.88
CA ALA A 46 -6.91 -2.86 -14.38
C ALA A 46 -8.17 -2.22 -13.77
N ASP A 47 -9.05 -3.00 -13.15
CA ASP A 47 -10.26 -2.54 -12.46
C ASP A 47 -10.03 -2.25 -10.96
N GLY A 48 -8.78 -2.26 -10.49
CA GLY A 48 -8.43 -2.00 -9.09
C GLY A 48 -8.67 -3.20 -8.15
N LYS A 49 -8.95 -4.37 -8.71
CA LYS A 49 -9.00 -5.65 -7.97
C LYS A 49 -7.63 -6.31 -7.94
N LEU A 50 -7.50 -7.33 -7.10
CA LEU A 50 -6.31 -8.17 -7.03
C LEU A 50 -6.64 -9.58 -7.47
N LEU A 51 -5.79 -10.17 -8.31
CA LEU A 51 -5.77 -11.60 -8.56
C LEU A 51 -4.71 -12.24 -7.67
N VAL A 52 -5.14 -13.13 -6.77
CA VAL A 52 -4.27 -13.84 -5.84
C VAL A 52 -4.05 -15.25 -6.32
N HIS A 53 -2.82 -15.54 -6.72
CA HIS A 53 -2.37 -16.87 -7.11
C HIS A 53 -1.96 -17.67 -5.88
N ARG A 54 -2.64 -18.79 -5.66
CA ARG A 54 -2.43 -19.64 -4.49
C ARG A 54 -1.81 -20.97 -4.93
N PRO A 55 -0.58 -21.33 -4.49
CA PRO A 55 0.10 -22.52 -4.95
C PRO A 55 -0.68 -23.79 -4.58
N GLY A 56 -0.98 -24.60 -5.59
CA GLY A 56 -1.76 -25.83 -5.41
C GLY A 56 -3.25 -25.62 -5.13
N MET A 57 -3.76 -24.39 -5.25
CA MET A 57 -5.16 -24.02 -5.04
C MET A 57 -5.67 -23.16 -6.20
N THR A 58 -6.98 -22.94 -6.26
CA THR A 58 -7.59 -22.05 -7.26
C THR A 58 -7.24 -20.60 -6.95
N ASP A 59 -7.01 -19.80 -7.99
CA ASP A 59 -6.83 -18.36 -7.86
C ASP A 59 -8.10 -17.68 -7.33
N VAL A 60 -7.92 -16.55 -6.63
CA VAL A 60 -9.02 -15.77 -6.05
C VAL A 60 -8.90 -14.33 -6.45
N THR A 61 -10.01 -13.73 -6.91
CA THR A 61 -10.09 -12.30 -7.14
C THR A 61 -10.61 -11.60 -5.89
N VAL A 62 -9.89 -10.59 -5.42
CA VAL A 62 -10.24 -9.76 -4.25
C VAL A 62 -10.60 -8.35 -4.73
N ASP A 63 -11.80 -7.89 -4.36
CA ASP A 63 -12.20 -6.50 -4.56
C ASP A 63 -11.71 -5.64 -3.39
N VAL A 64 -10.86 -4.66 -3.69
CA VAL A 64 -10.17 -3.85 -2.69
C VAL A 64 -10.88 -2.53 -2.39
N GLU A 65 -11.75 -2.06 -3.28
CA GLU A 65 -12.51 -0.82 -3.07
C GLU A 65 -13.34 -0.84 -1.77
N PRO A 66 -14.14 -1.89 -1.46
CA PRO A 66 -14.89 -1.94 -0.20
C PRO A 66 -13.98 -1.98 1.01
N ILE A 67 -12.83 -2.65 0.94
CA ILE A 67 -11.83 -2.72 2.02
C ILE A 67 -11.30 -1.31 2.31
N GLY A 68 -10.97 -0.55 1.27
CA GLY A 68 -10.52 0.83 1.39
C GLY A 68 -11.53 1.72 2.11
N ARG A 69 -12.83 1.52 1.87
CA ARG A 69 -13.89 2.24 2.60
C ARG A 69 -13.95 1.89 4.08
N PHE A 70 -13.73 0.62 4.46
CA PHE A 70 -13.60 0.25 5.86
C PHE A 70 -12.37 0.87 6.51
N CYS A 71 -11.24 0.86 5.81
CA CYS A 71 -10.00 1.40 6.34
C CYS A 71 -10.05 2.92 6.58
N GLN A 72 -10.83 3.67 5.78
CA GLN A 72 -11.04 5.11 6.00
C GLN A 72 -11.81 5.43 7.29
N ARG A 73 -12.60 4.49 7.81
CA ARG A 73 -13.38 4.69 9.04
C ARG A 73 -12.52 4.61 10.30
N GLY A 74 -11.42 3.89 10.23
CA GLY A 74 -10.46 3.78 11.32
C GLY A 74 -9.68 2.46 11.32
N PRO A 75 -8.65 2.35 12.17
CA PRO A 75 -7.74 1.21 12.17
C PRO A 75 -8.43 -0.12 12.54
N LYS A 76 -9.42 -0.10 13.44
CA LYS A 76 -10.17 -1.30 13.82
C LYS A 76 -11.02 -1.86 12.68
N ASP A 77 -11.73 -0.98 11.97
CA ASP A 77 -12.54 -1.35 10.80
C ASP A 77 -11.62 -1.85 9.66
N CYS A 78 -10.44 -1.23 9.50
CA CYS A 78 -9.44 -1.69 8.54
C CYS A 78 -8.96 -3.11 8.84
N SER A 79 -8.49 -3.36 10.07
CA SER A 79 -8.01 -4.68 10.48
C SER A 79 -9.10 -5.74 10.30
N TYR A 80 -10.33 -5.44 10.71
CA TYR A 80 -11.45 -6.35 10.49
C TYR A 80 -11.64 -6.69 9.01
N ALA A 81 -11.68 -5.69 8.12
CA ALA A 81 -11.88 -5.92 6.70
C ALA A 81 -10.72 -6.71 6.06
N THR A 82 -9.47 -6.40 6.43
CA THR A 82 -8.30 -7.14 5.94
C THR A 82 -8.29 -8.58 6.43
N ASP A 83 -8.67 -8.83 7.69
CA ASP A 83 -8.71 -10.17 8.26
C ASP A 83 -9.79 -11.03 7.58
N GLN A 84 -10.94 -10.45 7.23
CA GLN A 84 -11.97 -11.15 6.45
C GLN A 84 -11.43 -11.64 5.11
N VAL A 85 -10.63 -10.82 4.41
CA VAL A 85 -10.00 -11.24 3.15
C VAL A 85 -8.97 -12.33 3.36
N LEU A 86 -8.12 -12.21 4.37
CA LEU A 86 -7.12 -13.24 4.67
C LEU A 86 -7.78 -14.59 5.00
N MET A 87 -8.89 -14.56 5.74
CA MET A 87 -9.68 -15.76 6.01
C MET A 87 -10.26 -16.40 4.73
N GLN A 88 -10.66 -15.61 3.74
CA GLN A 88 -11.12 -16.14 2.44
C GLN A 88 -9.99 -16.77 1.62
N LEU A 89 -8.78 -16.22 1.74
CA LEU A 89 -7.61 -16.73 1.04
C LEU A 89 -7.05 -18.00 1.67
N ARG A 90 -7.28 -18.18 2.98
CA ARG A 90 -6.95 -19.39 3.72
C ARG A 90 -7.59 -20.60 3.02
N GLY A 91 -6.77 -21.57 2.66
CA GLY A 91 -7.24 -22.84 2.10
C GLY A 91 -8.10 -23.64 3.08
N PRO A 92 -8.75 -24.71 2.60
CA PRO A 92 -9.48 -25.66 3.44
C PRO A 92 -8.57 -26.36 4.46
#